data_AF-A0A9N7JM25-F1
#
_entry.id   AF-A0A9N7JM25-F1
#
_cell.length_a   1.000
_cell.length_b   1.000
_cell.length_c   1.000
_cell.angle_alpha   90.00
_cell.angle_beta   90.00
_cell.angle_gamma   90.00
#
_symmetry.space_group_name_H-M   'P 1'
#
loop_
_entity.id
_entity.type
_entity.pdbx_description
1 polymer ?
#
loop_
_entity_poly.entity_id
_entity_poly.type
_entity_poly.pdbx_seq_one_letter_code
_entity_poly.pdbx_strand_id
1 'polypeptide(L)'
;MNNLFIVNTPYHITLSLAIINAKGLKNNVLIVLRDFNFVYKDYSYLNESFDEIIEINGLNKLNKASGAKKILEVIKNLFLDIYTTKKAIKNLRALEFDNIFFANDSYVQVQALIHKLKGENTEISYMEDGIACYLSDDKTITSNSLFNKIKIIYNSILITLFNMRKKYENGVCYGSNSYVDKCYVLYPEFIRKELLVKSIQKIEDSNFENALRMSYTKSNIIINDSIIFLVDLFEENLACKYEEVIKYLSSKNKKIYIKYHPRETNFYLDKYLNCSIIKLQSNKNIEALLIGTNKNVVLTGKGSTAFLTLSKISKNQYVVIGEAIGLTIDSRVKKILTDIGVKFPMKIEEV
;
A
#
# COMPACT_ATOMS: atom_id res chain seq x y z
N MET A 1 -6.81 27.05 -2.25
CA MET A 1 -7.35 25.95 -1.45
C MET A 1 -6.17 25.18 -0.91
N ASN A 2 -6.02 25.03 0.40
CA ASN A 2 -4.93 24.28 0.99
C ASN A 2 -5.36 22.82 1.20
N ASN A 3 -4.48 21.89 0.84
CA ASN A 3 -4.79 20.46 0.88
C ASN A 3 -3.74 19.72 1.69
N LEU A 4 -4.18 18.84 2.59
CA LEU A 4 -3.29 17.99 3.36
C LEU A 4 -3.41 16.55 2.90
N PHE A 5 -2.30 15.89 2.59
CA PHE A 5 -2.24 14.47 2.25
C PHE A 5 -1.45 13.72 3.32
N ILE A 6 -2.04 12.70 3.92
CA ILE A 6 -1.43 11.88 4.97
C ILE A 6 -1.23 10.47 4.43
N VAL A 7 0.03 10.06 4.24
CA VAL A 7 0.41 8.83 3.54
C VAL A 7 1.27 7.90 4.40
N ASN A 8 1.15 6.59 4.17
CA ASN A 8 1.88 5.54 4.90
C ASN A 8 2.65 4.61 3.96
N THR A 9 2.39 4.68 2.66
CA THR A 9 2.98 3.79 1.67
C THR A 9 3.28 4.56 0.38
N PRO A 10 4.19 4.06 -0.48
CA PRO A 10 4.37 4.62 -1.82
C PRO A 10 3.07 4.60 -2.65
N TYR A 11 2.21 3.61 -2.43
CA TYR A 11 0.91 3.54 -3.09
C TYR A 11 0.03 4.75 -2.77
N HIS A 12 -0.03 5.16 -1.50
CA HIS A 12 -0.78 6.35 -1.07
C HIS A 12 -0.20 7.65 -1.67
N ILE A 13 1.10 7.69 -1.95
CA ILE A 13 1.71 8.81 -2.68
C ILE A 13 1.18 8.86 -4.12
N THR A 14 1.15 7.72 -4.81
CA THR A 14 0.59 7.62 -6.17
C THR A 14 -0.87 8.07 -6.20
N LEU A 15 -1.70 7.62 -5.26
CA LEU A 15 -3.11 8.03 -5.17
C LEU A 15 -3.25 9.54 -4.93
N SER A 16 -2.43 10.10 -4.03
CA SER A 16 -2.41 11.55 -3.77
C SER A 16 -2.13 12.33 -5.06
N LEU A 17 -1.11 11.93 -5.82
CA LEU A 17 -0.76 12.56 -7.10
C LEU A 17 -1.88 12.42 -8.14
N ALA A 18 -2.53 11.25 -8.20
CA ALA A 18 -3.66 11.04 -9.10
C ALA A 18 -4.82 11.98 -8.78
N ILE A 19 -5.12 12.19 -7.50
CA ILE A 19 -6.18 13.11 -7.04
C ILE A 19 -5.81 14.57 -7.32
N ILE A 20 -4.56 14.97 -7.02
CA ILE A 20 -4.05 16.31 -7.30
C ILE A 20 -4.20 16.64 -8.79
N ASN A 21 -3.76 15.74 -9.67
CA ASN A 21 -3.83 15.90 -11.11
C ASN A 21 -5.28 15.95 -11.60
N ALA A 22 -6.13 15.04 -11.12
CA ALA A 22 -7.54 14.98 -11.53
C ALA A 22 -8.32 16.25 -11.18
N LYS A 23 -8.03 16.85 -10.03
CA LYS A 23 -8.79 17.99 -9.48
C LYS A 23 -8.07 19.33 -9.64
N GLY A 24 -6.85 19.34 -10.20
CA GLY A 24 -6.03 20.54 -10.33
C GLY A 24 -5.70 21.21 -8.98
N LEU A 25 -5.48 20.42 -7.94
CA LEU A 25 -5.24 20.93 -6.58
C LEU A 25 -3.89 21.63 -6.49
N LYS A 26 -3.87 22.76 -5.79
CA LYS A 26 -2.67 23.59 -5.51
C LYS A 26 -2.49 23.72 -3.99
N ASN A 27 -1.37 24.26 -3.52
CA ASN A 27 -1.10 24.45 -2.09
C ASN A 27 -1.21 23.12 -1.31
N ASN A 28 -0.45 22.11 -1.74
CA ASN A 28 -0.54 20.75 -1.24
C ASN A 28 0.59 20.48 -0.22
N VAL A 29 0.21 20.02 0.96
CA VAL A 29 1.13 19.58 2.01
C VAL A 29 1.07 18.05 2.10
N LEU A 30 2.23 17.39 2.11
CA LEU A 30 2.34 15.95 2.30
C LEU A 30 2.92 15.63 3.67
N ILE A 31 2.22 14.81 4.45
CA ILE A 31 2.76 14.15 5.64
C ILE A 31 3.03 12.69 5.31
N VAL A 32 4.32 12.29 5.39
CA VAL A 32 4.76 10.91 5.21
C VAL A 32 4.97 10.27 6.58
N LEU A 33 4.12 9.30 6.93
CA LEU A 33 4.37 8.37 8.03
C LEU A 33 5.39 7.34 7.51
N ARG A 34 6.59 7.31 8.10
CA ARG A 34 7.71 6.45 7.66
C ARG A 34 7.51 4.97 7.99
N ASP A 35 6.47 4.38 7.41
CA ASP A 35 6.21 2.94 7.36
C ASP A 35 6.89 2.29 6.12
N PHE A 36 7.75 2.99 5.41
CA PHE A 36 8.56 2.42 4.33
C PHE A 36 9.87 3.17 4.21
N ASN A 37 10.78 2.65 3.38
CA ASN A 37 12.04 3.34 3.10
C ASN A 37 11.79 4.56 2.21
N PHE A 38 11.44 5.67 2.84
CA PHE A 38 11.36 6.98 2.19
C PHE A 38 12.74 7.63 2.22
N VAL A 39 13.32 7.80 1.04
CA VAL A 39 14.59 8.50 0.81
C VAL A 39 14.27 9.68 -0.11
N TYR A 40 14.35 10.90 0.41
CA TYR A 40 13.90 12.11 -0.31
C TYR A 40 14.44 12.23 -1.74
N LYS A 41 15.68 11.81 -1.99
CA LYS A 41 16.29 11.79 -3.33
C LYS A 41 15.51 10.94 -4.34
N ASP A 42 14.94 9.81 -3.90
CA ASP A 42 14.15 8.90 -4.74
C ASP A 42 12.73 9.45 -4.99
N TYR A 43 12.34 10.50 -4.26
CA TYR A 43 11.03 11.13 -4.29
C TYR A 43 11.11 12.64 -4.62
N SER A 44 12.20 13.10 -5.23
CA SER A 44 12.39 14.53 -5.51
C SER A 44 11.35 15.11 -6.47
N TYR A 45 10.73 14.26 -7.30
CA TYR A 45 9.61 14.62 -8.18
C TYR A 45 8.38 15.11 -7.40
N LEU A 46 8.25 14.79 -6.10
CA LEU A 46 7.13 15.25 -5.29
C LEU A 46 7.09 16.76 -5.12
N ASN A 47 8.23 17.45 -5.25
CA ASN A 47 8.28 18.91 -5.15
C ASN A 47 7.55 19.63 -6.30
N GLU A 48 7.19 18.91 -7.37
CA GLU A 48 6.36 19.46 -8.45
C GLU A 48 4.88 19.52 -8.08
N SER A 49 4.45 18.76 -7.07
CA SER A 49 3.04 18.63 -6.66
C SER A 49 2.78 19.01 -5.21
N PHE A 50 3.81 19.05 -4.36
CA PHE A 50 3.70 19.36 -2.94
C PHE A 50 4.64 20.51 -2.58
N ASP A 51 4.07 21.54 -1.96
CA ASP A 51 4.78 22.74 -1.51
C ASP A 51 5.58 22.47 -0.23
N GLU A 52 5.10 21.54 0.60
CA GLU A 52 5.77 21.11 1.83
C GLU A 52 5.64 19.60 2.01
N ILE A 53 6.74 18.94 2.38
CA ILE A 53 6.79 17.51 2.68
C ILE A 53 7.34 17.36 4.11
N ILE A 54 6.51 16.80 5.00
CA ILE A 54 6.83 16.58 6.41
C ILE A 54 6.92 15.09 6.69
N GLU A 55 8.06 14.63 7.19
CA GLU A 55 8.23 13.26 7.65
C GLU A 55 7.88 13.13 9.13
N ILE A 56 7.03 12.16 9.46
CA ILE A 56 6.77 11.73 10.83
C ILE A 56 7.08 10.24 10.98
N ASN A 57 7.44 9.82 12.19
CA ASN A 57 7.79 8.43 12.42
C ASN A 57 6.56 7.52 12.32
N GLY A 58 6.74 6.38 11.67
CA GLY A 58 5.76 5.30 11.56
C GLY A 58 6.05 4.14 12.51
N LEU A 59 5.12 3.19 12.64
CA LEU A 59 5.20 2.06 13.57
C LEU A 59 6.07 0.90 13.07
N ASN A 60 6.55 0.91 11.82
CA ASN A 60 7.24 -0.24 11.23
C ASN A 60 8.55 -0.68 11.90
N LYS A 61 9.10 0.11 12.83
CA LYS A 61 10.29 -0.27 13.60
C LYS A 61 9.99 -1.21 14.77
N LEU A 62 8.73 -1.39 15.18
CA LEU A 62 8.36 -2.22 16.35
C LEU A 62 8.47 -3.74 16.11
N ASN A 63 8.61 -4.17 14.86
CA ASN A 63 8.57 -5.59 14.48
C ASN A 63 9.93 -6.30 14.53
N LYS A 64 11.04 -5.60 14.78
CA LYS A 64 12.40 -6.17 14.67
C LYS A 64 13.08 -6.54 16.00
N ALA A 65 12.53 -6.18 17.15
CA ALA A 65 13.15 -6.45 18.44
C ALA A 65 12.47 -7.58 19.24
N SER A 66 13.27 -8.33 19.99
CA SER A 66 12.86 -9.37 20.94
C SER A 66 13.26 -9.02 22.38
N GLY A 67 12.50 -9.54 23.36
CA GLY A 67 12.77 -9.37 24.79
C GLY A 67 12.71 -7.91 25.31
N ALA A 68 13.50 -7.59 26.33
CA ALA A 68 13.52 -6.27 26.98
C ALA A 68 13.92 -5.12 26.02
N LYS A 69 14.74 -5.39 25.00
CA LYS A 69 15.10 -4.43 23.95
C LYS A 69 13.87 -3.92 23.19
N LYS A 70 12.85 -4.78 23.02
CA LYS A 70 11.59 -4.41 22.37
C LYS A 70 10.83 -3.32 23.14
N ILE A 71 10.81 -3.40 24.47
CA ILE A 71 10.10 -2.43 25.31
C ILE A 71 10.79 -1.07 25.25
N LEU A 72 12.12 -1.02 25.35
CA LEU A 72 12.88 0.23 25.22
C LEU A 72 12.70 0.88 23.85
N GLU A 73 12.70 0.08 22.77
CA GLU A 73 12.41 0.59 21.43
C GLU A 73 10.98 1.11 21.30
N VAL A 74 9.98 0.43 21.86
CA VAL A 74 8.59 0.91 21.90
C VAL A 74 8.52 2.28 22.58
N ILE A 75 9.15 2.44 23.75
CA ILE A 75 9.15 3.70 24.49
C ILE A 75 9.86 4.80 23.70
N LYS A 76 11.05 4.52 23.15
CA LYS A 76 11.80 5.48 22.33
C LYS A 76 10.99 5.93 21.12
N ASN A 77 10.39 4.98 20.41
CA ASN A 77 9.55 5.27 19.24
C ASN A 77 8.32 6.09 19.67
N LEU A 78 7.64 5.73 20.77
CA LEU A 78 6.51 6.50 21.31
C LEU A 78 6.87 7.98 21.52
N PHE A 79 7.99 8.29 22.17
CA PHE A 79 8.42 9.68 22.37
C PHE A 79 8.69 10.40 21.05
N LEU A 80 9.37 9.75 20.11
CA LEU A 80 9.66 10.30 18.79
C LEU A 80 8.37 10.53 17.98
N ASP A 81 7.41 9.61 18.05
CA ASP A 81 6.13 9.69 17.36
C ASP A 81 5.31 10.88 17.91
N ILE A 82 5.26 11.02 19.24
CA ILE A 82 4.62 12.16 19.90
C ILE A 82 5.28 13.47 19.47
N TYR A 83 6.62 13.53 19.53
CA TYR A 83 7.37 14.75 19.22
C TYR A 83 7.16 15.17 17.76
N THR A 84 7.37 14.26 16.81
CA THR A 84 7.24 14.56 15.37
C THR A 84 5.81 14.91 14.99
N THR A 85 4.81 14.20 15.52
CA THR A 85 3.39 14.51 15.28
C THR A 85 3.00 15.86 15.88
N LYS A 86 3.38 16.15 17.14
CA LYS A 86 3.10 17.48 17.76
C LYS A 86 3.80 18.61 17.02
N LYS A 87 5.02 18.39 16.53
CA LYS A 87 5.77 19.36 15.72
C LYS A 87 5.03 19.64 14.40
N ALA A 88 4.61 18.59 13.70
CA ALA A 88 3.82 18.73 12.46
C ALA A 88 2.52 19.51 12.71
N ILE A 89 1.75 19.14 13.74
CA ILE A 89 0.53 19.87 14.13
C ILE A 89 0.85 21.34 14.44
N LYS A 90 1.90 21.62 15.22
CA LYS A 90 2.27 22.99 15.58
C LYS A 90 2.63 23.84 14.35
N ASN A 91 3.34 23.25 13.39
CA ASN A 91 3.76 23.94 12.17
C ASN A 91 2.57 24.22 11.25
N LEU A 92 1.65 23.25 11.13
CA LEU A 92 0.56 23.31 10.16
C LEU A 92 -0.72 23.94 10.71
N ARG A 93 -0.89 24.10 12.03
CA ARG A 93 -2.16 24.62 12.62
C ARG A 93 -2.55 26.02 12.17
N ALA A 94 -1.61 26.81 11.65
CA ALA A 94 -1.88 28.15 11.15
C ALA A 94 -2.44 28.13 9.72
N LEU A 95 -2.35 26.99 9.04
CA LEU A 95 -2.94 26.77 7.73
C LEU A 95 -4.37 26.26 7.92
N GLU A 96 -5.32 26.95 7.31
CA GLU A 96 -6.69 26.45 7.17
C GLU A 96 -6.72 25.51 5.96
N PHE A 97 -7.01 24.23 6.20
CA PHE A 97 -7.13 23.23 5.14
C PHE A 97 -8.57 23.15 4.64
N ASP A 98 -8.74 23.20 3.32
CA ASP A 98 -10.03 22.95 2.67
C ASP A 98 -10.27 21.44 2.54
N ASN A 99 -9.21 20.67 2.29
CA ASN A 99 -9.30 19.22 2.14
C ASN A 99 -8.21 18.51 2.96
N ILE A 100 -8.58 17.40 3.59
CA ILE A 100 -7.62 16.45 4.19
C ILE A 100 -7.86 15.06 3.60
N PHE A 101 -6.85 14.54 2.93
CA PHE A 101 -6.82 13.21 2.34
C PHE A 101 -5.96 12.29 3.21
N PHE A 102 -6.45 11.09 3.50
CA PHE A 102 -5.70 10.08 4.26
C PHE A 102 -6.07 8.67 3.80
N ALA A 103 -5.18 7.70 4.02
CA ALA A 103 -5.44 6.30 3.60
C ALA A 103 -5.49 5.29 4.75
N ASN A 104 -5.03 5.64 5.96
CA ASN A 104 -5.04 4.71 7.08
C ASN A 104 -5.29 5.43 8.42
N ASP A 105 -6.53 5.40 8.88
CA ASP A 105 -6.98 5.97 10.16
C ASP A 105 -6.86 5.00 11.35
N SER A 106 -6.24 3.82 11.18
CA SER A 106 -5.98 2.92 12.32
C SER A 106 -4.91 3.46 13.28
N TYR A 107 -4.13 4.44 12.84
CA TYR A 107 -3.12 5.12 13.63
C TYR A 107 -3.72 6.29 14.38
N VAL A 108 -3.55 6.33 15.71
CA VAL A 108 -3.99 7.45 16.55
C VAL A 108 -3.40 8.78 16.05
N GLN A 109 -2.17 8.76 15.55
CA GLN A 109 -1.49 9.93 14.99
C GLN A 109 -2.22 10.50 13.78
N VAL A 110 -2.73 9.66 12.88
CA VAL A 110 -3.46 10.09 11.68
C VAL A 110 -4.76 10.76 12.10
N GLN A 111 -5.53 10.15 12.99
CA GLN A 111 -6.75 10.77 13.53
C GLN A 111 -6.43 12.08 14.28
N ALA A 112 -5.34 12.12 15.05
CA ALA A 112 -4.91 13.33 15.76
C ALA A 112 -4.57 14.47 14.79
N LEU A 113 -3.86 14.18 13.69
CA LEU A 113 -3.58 15.17 12.64
C LEU A 113 -4.88 15.72 12.04
N ILE A 114 -5.79 14.84 11.62
CA ILE A 114 -7.09 15.21 11.06
C ILE A 114 -7.87 16.11 12.02
N HIS A 115 -8.07 15.66 13.27
CA HIS A 115 -8.89 16.40 14.24
C HIS A 115 -8.28 17.69 14.78
N LYS A 116 -6.96 17.89 14.60
CA LYS A 116 -6.25 19.10 15.05
C LYS A 116 -6.01 20.10 13.92
N LEU A 117 -6.09 19.66 12.67
CA LEU A 117 -5.84 20.49 11.49
C LEU A 117 -7.11 20.76 10.68
N LYS A 118 -8.21 20.02 10.89
CA LYS A 118 -9.49 20.35 10.25
C LYS A 118 -10.11 21.62 10.85
N GLY A 119 -10.57 22.51 9.97
CA GLY A 119 -11.47 23.60 10.27
C GLY A 119 -12.94 23.17 10.20
N GLU A 120 -13.85 24.13 10.31
CA GLU A 120 -15.30 23.87 10.30
C GLU A 120 -15.80 23.36 8.94
N ASN A 121 -15.21 23.84 7.84
CA ASN A 121 -15.63 23.53 6.47
C ASN A 121 -14.67 22.58 5.74
N THR A 122 -13.73 21.94 6.45
CA THR A 122 -12.77 21.04 5.83
C THR A 122 -13.43 19.74 5.40
N GLU A 123 -13.29 19.39 4.12
CA GLU A 123 -13.70 18.10 3.57
C GLU A 123 -12.64 17.03 3.88
N ILE A 124 -13.06 15.95 4.53
CA ILE A 124 -12.19 14.84 4.92
C ILE A 124 -12.44 13.65 3.99
N SER A 125 -11.39 13.23 3.30
CA SER A 125 -11.47 12.21 2.26
C SER A 125 -10.56 11.02 2.57
N TYR A 126 -11.15 9.83 2.59
CA TYR A 126 -10.42 8.58 2.61
C TYR A 126 -9.92 8.23 1.20
N MET A 127 -8.66 7.79 1.07
CA MET A 127 -8.09 7.19 -0.13
C MET A 127 -7.90 5.70 0.13
N GLU A 128 -8.20 4.85 -0.85
CA GLU A 128 -8.10 3.40 -0.64
C GLU A 128 -6.71 2.92 -0.15
N ASP A 129 -6.71 1.95 0.78
CA ASP A 129 -5.52 1.20 1.21
C ASP A 129 -5.52 -0.19 0.54
N GLY A 130 -5.35 -0.16 -0.79
CA GLY A 130 -5.32 -1.34 -1.64
C GLY A 130 -6.52 -2.26 -1.45
N ILE A 131 -6.26 -3.57 -1.29
CA ILE A 131 -7.31 -4.59 -1.19
C ILE A 131 -8.22 -4.43 0.05
N ALA A 132 -7.78 -3.70 1.08
CA ALA A 132 -8.54 -3.51 2.33
C ALA A 132 -9.86 -2.74 2.13
N CYS A 133 -9.91 -1.88 1.09
CA CYS A 133 -11.13 -1.16 0.70
C CYS A 133 -12.20 -2.08 0.10
N TYR A 134 -11.78 -3.25 -0.39
CA TYR A 134 -12.61 -4.18 -1.16
C TYR A 134 -12.93 -5.47 -0.44
N LEU A 135 -12.19 -5.86 0.61
CA LEU A 135 -12.44 -7.07 1.37
C LEU A 135 -13.37 -6.82 2.53
N SER A 136 -14.47 -7.57 2.57
CA SER A 136 -15.23 -7.77 3.80
C SER A 136 -14.57 -8.89 4.58
N ASP A 137 -13.77 -8.58 5.59
CA ASP A 137 -13.46 -9.58 6.61
C ASP A 137 -13.30 -8.91 7.99
N ASP A 138 -14.26 -9.24 8.86
CA ASP A 138 -14.35 -8.94 10.30
C ASP A 138 -13.33 -9.72 11.13
N LYS A 139 -12.16 -10.03 10.57
CA LYS A 139 -11.11 -10.71 11.35
C LYS A 139 -10.37 -9.68 12.16
N THR A 140 -11.02 -9.21 13.23
CA THR A 140 -10.33 -8.79 14.44
C THR A 140 -9.49 -9.98 14.89
N ILE A 141 -8.22 -10.03 14.48
CA ILE A 141 -7.25 -10.94 15.07
C ILE A 141 -7.02 -10.42 16.49
N THR A 142 -7.92 -10.80 17.40
CA THR A 142 -7.69 -10.80 18.84
C THR A 142 -6.71 -11.93 19.13
N SER A 143 -5.48 -11.82 18.64
CA SER A 143 -4.41 -12.64 19.18
C SER A 143 -4.11 -12.10 20.58
N ASN A 144 -4.12 -12.97 21.58
CA ASN A 144 -3.71 -12.66 22.95
C ASN A 144 -2.18 -12.42 23.07
N SER A 145 -1.56 -11.95 21.99
CA SER A 145 -0.13 -11.71 21.92
C SER A 145 0.25 -10.53 22.82
N LEU A 146 1.42 -10.63 23.46
CA LEU A 146 2.02 -9.54 24.23
C LEU A 146 2.12 -8.24 23.40
N PHE A 147 2.31 -8.37 22.09
CA PHE A 147 2.34 -7.25 21.15
C PHE A 147 1.01 -6.48 21.12
N ASN A 148 -0.12 -7.17 21.08
CA ASN A 148 -1.43 -6.52 21.11
C ASN A 148 -1.67 -5.78 22.42
N LYS A 149 -1.25 -6.34 23.56
CA LYS A 149 -1.33 -5.63 24.86
C LYS A 149 -0.47 -4.36 24.87
N ILE A 150 0.76 -4.43 24.36
CA ILE A 150 1.65 -3.28 24.22
C ILE A 150 1.03 -2.23 23.28
N LYS A 151 0.46 -2.65 22.15
CA LYS A 151 -0.21 -1.76 21.19
C LYS A 151 -1.40 -1.03 21.82
N ILE A 152 -2.21 -1.71 22.64
CA ILE A 152 -3.34 -1.11 23.36
C ILE A 152 -2.85 -0.02 24.33
N ILE A 153 -1.82 -0.32 25.14
CA ILE A 153 -1.24 0.66 26.07
C ILE A 153 -0.65 1.85 25.31
N TYR A 154 0.12 1.58 24.26
CA TYR A 154 0.72 2.58 23.39
C TYR A 154 -0.36 3.52 22.81
N ASN A 155 -1.42 2.96 22.22
CA ASN A 155 -2.54 3.74 21.69
C ASN A 155 -3.25 4.54 22.78
N SER A 156 -3.43 3.97 23.98
CA SER A 156 -4.09 4.65 25.11
C SER A 156 -3.30 5.88 25.59
N ILE A 157 -1.97 5.77 25.60
CA ILE A 157 -1.07 6.90 25.90
C ILE A 157 -1.20 7.97 24.82
N LEU A 158 -1.13 7.61 23.53
CA LEU A 158 -1.29 8.56 22.43
C LEU A 158 -2.64 9.26 22.47
N ILE A 159 -3.73 8.52 22.67
CA ILE A 159 -5.09 9.08 22.77
C ILE A 159 -5.14 10.13 23.88
N THR A 160 -4.52 9.87 25.02
CA THR A 160 -4.45 10.83 26.13
C THR A 160 -3.58 12.04 25.77
N LEU A 161 -2.37 11.83 25.26
CA LEU A 161 -1.41 12.91 24.99
C LEU A 161 -1.78 13.83 23.81
N PHE A 162 -2.58 13.33 22.87
CA PHE A 162 -3.16 14.15 21.79
C PHE A 162 -4.54 14.72 22.12
N ASN A 163 -5.09 14.41 23.31
CA ASN A 163 -6.42 14.82 23.74
C ASN A 163 -7.53 14.34 22.78
N MET A 164 -7.53 13.02 22.51
CA MET A 164 -8.40 12.34 21.55
C MET A 164 -9.47 11.45 22.21
N ARG A 165 -9.62 11.45 23.55
CA ARG A 165 -10.51 10.51 24.28
C ARG A 165 -11.96 10.48 23.78
N LYS A 166 -12.51 11.62 23.36
CA LYS A 166 -13.88 11.75 22.84
C LYS A 166 -13.95 11.86 21.31
N LYS A 167 -12.81 11.87 20.64
CA LYS A 167 -12.68 12.12 19.19
C LYS A 167 -12.13 10.91 18.43
N TYR A 168 -11.40 10.03 19.11
CA TYR A 168 -10.87 8.82 18.53
C TYR A 168 -12.01 7.85 18.23
N GLU A 169 -12.05 7.36 17.01
CA GLU A 169 -13.00 6.35 16.55
C GLU A 169 -12.24 5.10 16.12
N ASN A 170 -12.68 3.94 16.61
CA ASN A 170 -12.19 2.65 16.11
C ASN A 170 -13.17 2.14 15.06
N GLY A 171 -13.03 2.65 13.83
CA GLY A 171 -13.88 2.27 12.71
C GLY A 171 -13.88 0.77 12.42
N VAL A 172 -14.95 0.28 11.80
CA VAL A 172 -15.11 -1.12 11.38
C VAL A 172 -14.08 -1.48 10.31
N CYS A 173 -13.77 -0.51 9.44
CA CYS A 173 -12.70 -0.59 8.44
C CYS A 173 -12.08 0.80 8.23
N TYR A 174 -10.98 0.85 7.48
CA TYR A 174 -10.34 2.14 7.19
C TYR A 174 -11.27 3.07 6.42
N GLY A 175 -11.34 4.34 6.82
CA GLY A 175 -12.22 5.32 6.19
C GLY A 175 -13.69 5.26 6.61
N SER A 176 -14.08 4.31 7.48
CA SER A 176 -15.47 4.21 7.97
C SER A 176 -15.81 5.18 9.10
N ASN A 177 -14.83 5.93 9.62
CA ASN A 177 -15.04 6.87 10.71
C ASN A 177 -16.09 7.96 10.35
N SER A 178 -16.78 8.47 11.37
CA SER A 178 -17.93 9.37 11.20
C SER A 178 -17.54 10.69 10.53
N TYR A 179 -16.33 11.17 10.79
CA TYR A 179 -15.80 12.43 10.27
C TYR A 179 -15.36 12.37 8.80
N VAL A 180 -15.43 11.23 8.14
CA VAL A 180 -15.06 11.06 6.73
C VAL A 180 -16.25 11.40 5.85
N ASP A 181 -16.05 12.27 4.85
CA ASP A 181 -17.10 12.72 3.93
C ASP A 181 -17.11 11.91 2.64
N LYS A 182 -15.93 11.60 2.10
CA LYS A 182 -15.76 10.96 0.79
C LYS A 182 -14.73 9.84 0.79
N CYS A 183 -14.86 8.92 -0.17
CA CYS A 183 -13.88 7.86 -0.42
C CYS A 183 -13.42 7.91 -1.87
N TYR A 184 -12.11 7.97 -2.11
CA TYR A 184 -11.49 7.88 -3.43
C TYR A 184 -10.96 6.47 -3.65
N VAL A 185 -11.46 5.80 -4.68
CA VAL A 185 -11.18 4.39 -4.96
C VAL A 185 -11.00 4.15 -6.46
N LEU A 186 -10.23 3.13 -6.84
CA LEU A 186 -10.03 2.71 -8.23
C LEU A 186 -11.21 1.89 -8.77
N TYR A 187 -11.88 1.11 -7.90
CA TYR A 187 -12.99 0.22 -8.27
C TYR A 187 -14.23 0.45 -7.39
N PRO A 188 -15.01 1.52 -7.64
CA PRO A 188 -16.24 1.81 -6.88
C PRO A 188 -17.22 0.65 -6.79
N GLU A 189 -17.30 -0.19 -7.82
CA GLU A 189 -18.20 -1.34 -7.93
C GLU A 189 -17.89 -2.48 -6.94
N PHE A 190 -16.65 -2.57 -6.45
CA PHE A 190 -16.23 -3.62 -5.51
C PHE A 190 -16.12 -3.12 -4.08
N ILE A 191 -16.42 -1.84 -3.83
CA ILE A 191 -16.25 -1.22 -2.53
C ILE A 191 -17.09 -1.95 -1.48
N ARG A 192 -16.53 -2.08 -0.28
CA ARG A 192 -17.22 -2.74 0.83
C ARG A 192 -18.41 -1.91 1.33
N LYS A 193 -19.42 -2.62 1.84
CA LYS A 193 -20.71 -2.04 2.25
C LYS A 193 -20.57 -0.94 3.33
N GLU A 194 -19.56 -1.07 4.20
CA GLU A 194 -19.32 -0.12 5.30
C GLU A 194 -18.95 1.27 4.79
N LEU A 195 -18.41 1.37 3.56
CA LEU A 195 -18.03 2.63 2.95
C LEU A 195 -19.13 3.22 2.06
N LEU A 196 -20.15 2.44 1.66
CA LEU A 196 -21.22 2.89 0.77
C LEU A 196 -22.08 4.03 1.35
N VAL A 197 -22.02 4.25 2.66
CA VAL A 197 -22.68 5.39 3.33
C VAL A 197 -21.96 6.72 3.07
N LYS A 198 -20.79 6.69 2.44
CA LYS A 198 -19.97 7.86 2.08
C LYS A 198 -20.14 8.19 0.60
N SER A 199 -19.77 9.41 0.22
CA SER A 199 -19.71 9.78 -1.21
C SER A 199 -18.50 9.11 -1.87
N ILE A 200 -18.77 8.13 -2.73
CA ILE A 200 -17.73 7.38 -3.45
C ILE A 200 -17.30 8.13 -4.70
N GLN A 201 -15.99 8.29 -4.88
CA GLN A 201 -15.36 8.96 -6.01
C GLN A 201 -14.40 8.00 -6.69
N LYS A 202 -14.54 7.83 -8.01
CA LYS A 202 -13.60 7.04 -8.79
C LYS A 202 -12.32 7.83 -9.04
N ILE A 203 -11.18 7.19 -8.81
CA ILE A 203 -9.90 7.65 -9.34
C ILE A 203 -9.81 7.11 -10.77
N GLU A 204 -9.89 8.00 -11.76
CA GLU A 204 -9.82 7.57 -13.16
C GLU A 204 -8.46 6.94 -13.50
N ASP A 205 -8.51 5.88 -14.32
CA ASP A 205 -7.35 5.06 -14.68
C ASP A 205 -6.25 5.92 -15.32
N SER A 206 -6.62 6.90 -16.15
CA SER A 206 -5.69 7.84 -16.79
C SER A 206 -4.95 8.73 -15.78
N ASN A 207 -5.63 9.19 -14.73
CA ASN A 207 -5.01 10.00 -13.67
C ASN A 207 -4.07 9.15 -12.81
N PHE A 208 -4.45 7.91 -12.52
CA PHE A 208 -3.60 6.95 -11.81
C PHE A 208 -2.35 6.58 -12.63
N GLU A 209 -2.51 6.31 -13.94
CA GLU A 209 -1.39 6.04 -14.84
C GLU A 209 -0.44 7.24 -14.93
N ASN A 210 -0.97 8.45 -15.09
CA ASN A 210 -0.16 9.68 -15.13
C ASN A 210 0.62 9.89 -13.83
N ALA A 211 -0.01 9.67 -12.67
CA ALA A 211 0.67 9.73 -11.38
C ALA A 211 1.85 8.75 -11.30
N LEU A 212 1.68 7.51 -11.78
CA LEU A 212 2.77 6.55 -11.84
C LEU A 212 3.89 6.97 -12.79
N ARG A 213 3.57 7.58 -13.93
CA ARG A 213 4.57 8.12 -14.87
C ARG A 213 5.39 9.25 -14.24
N MET A 214 4.77 10.08 -13.39
CA MET A 214 5.48 11.10 -12.61
C MET A 214 6.37 10.48 -11.54
N SER A 215 5.84 9.48 -10.82
CA SER A 215 6.58 8.83 -9.73
C SER A 215 7.78 8.01 -10.18
N TYR A 216 7.81 7.61 -11.45
CA TYR A 216 8.84 6.72 -11.97
C TYR A 216 9.31 7.22 -13.33
N THR A 217 10.46 7.91 -13.33
CA THR A 217 11.24 8.10 -14.55
C THR A 217 11.48 6.74 -15.18
N LYS A 218 11.17 6.61 -16.49
CA LYS A 218 11.20 5.37 -17.27
C LYS A 218 12.32 4.47 -16.76
N SER A 219 11.95 3.35 -16.12
CA SER A 219 12.95 2.34 -15.81
C SER A 219 13.56 1.91 -17.15
N ASN A 220 14.89 1.95 -17.28
CA ASN A 220 15.58 1.56 -18.52
C ASN A 220 15.43 0.05 -18.84
N ILE A 221 14.68 -0.69 -18.03
CA ILE A 221 14.42 -2.11 -18.24
C ILE A 221 13.17 -2.23 -19.11
N ILE A 222 13.36 -2.57 -20.38
CA ILE A 222 12.28 -2.95 -21.27
C ILE A 222 11.99 -4.43 -21.04
N ILE A 223 10.82 -4.75 -20.48
CA ILE A 223 10.34 -6.13 -20.26
C ILE A 223 9.20 -6.40 -21.24
N ASN A 224 9.43 -7.23 -22.24
CA ASN A 224 8.45 -7.63 -23.25
C ASN A 224 8.52 -9.13 -23.52
N ASP A 225 7.38 -9.73 -23.88
CA ASP A 225 7.23 -11.17 -24.17
C ASP A 225 7.94 -12.08 -23.16
N SER A 226 7.78 -11.73 -21.88
CA SER A 226 8.46 -12.40 -20.77
C SER A 226 7.47 -12.87 -19.73
N ILE A 227 7.95 -13.73 -18.83
CA ILE A 227 7.22 -14.14 -17.64
C ILE A 227 7.78 -13.35 -16.46
N ILE A 228 6.91 -12.70 -15.69
CA ILE A 228 7.29 -11.96 -14.48
C ILE A 228 6.67 -12.67 -13.29
N PHE A 229 7.49 -13.26 -12.44
CA PHE A 229 7.02 -13.96 -11.25
C PHE A 229 7.18 -13.09 -10.00
N LEU A 230 6.04 -12.65 -9.45
CA LEU A 230 5.93 -11.92 -8.21
C LEU A 230 5.88 -12.92 -7.05
N VAL A 231 6.99 -12.99 -6.32
CA VAL A 231 7.21 -13.94 -5.24
C VAL A 231 6.68 -13.34 -3.93
N ASP A 232 5.74 -14.06 -3.31
CA ASP A 232 5.22 -13.77 -1.97
C ASP A 232 6.32 -13.87 -0.89
N LEU A 233 6.01 -13.43 0.32
CA LEU A 233 6.91 -13.59 1.47
C LEU A 233 7.26 -15.06 1.70
N PHE A 234 8.50 -15.31 2.10
CA PHE A 234 9.02 -16.65 2.33
C PHE A 234 8.20 -17.39 3.39
N GLU A 235 7.67 -18.53 2.98
CA GLU A 235 7.09 -19.56 3.82
C GLU A 235 7.65 -20.89 3.30
N GLU A 236 8.15 -21.77 4.18
CA GLU A 236 8.85 -23.00 3.76
C GLU A 236 8.01 -23.88 2.83
N ASN A 237 6.72 -24.02 3.14
CA ASN A 237 5.75 -24.78 2.33
C ASN A 237 5.52 -24.17 0.93
N LEU A 238 5.67 -22.85 0.80
CA LEU A 238 5.51 -22.12 -0.45
C LEU A 238 6.79 -22.15 -1.28
N ALA A 239 7.95 -22.14 -0.60
CA ALA A 239 9.25 -22.14 -1.24
C ALA A 239 9.43 -23.35 -2.16
N CYS A 240 9.17 -24.57 -1.66
CA CYS A 240 9.27 -25.79 -2.47
C CYS A 240 8.39 -25.73 -3.73
N LYS A 241 7.16 -25.23 -3.60
CA LYS A 241 6.22 -25.08 -4.72
C LYS A 241 6.73 -24.07 -5.75
N TYR A 242 7.33 -22.96 -5.31
CA TYR A 242 7.88 -21.96 -6.24
C TYR A 242 9.14 -22.44 -6.95
N GLU A 243 9.94 -23.30 -6.31
CA GLU A 243 11.07 -23.95 -6.99
C GLU A 243 10.60 -24.86 -8.13
N GLU A 244 9.52 -25.61 -7.92
CA GLU A 244 8.90 -26.43 -8.97
C GLU A 244 8.36 -25.58 -10.12
N VAL A 245 7.67 -24.49 -9.79
CA VAL A 245 7.18 -23.51 -10.78
C VAL A 245 8.32 -22.94 -11.61
N ILE A 246 9.40 -22.47 -10.98
CA ILE A 246 10.56 -21.92 -11.70
C ILE A 246 11.18 -22.96 -12.62
N LYS A 247 11.36 -24.20 -12.17
CA LYS A 247 11.89 -25.29 -13.01
C LYS A 247 11.00 -25.54 -14.22
N TYR A 248 9.68 -25.60 -14.01
CA TYR A 248 8.70 -25.77 -15.09
C TYR A 248 8.76 -24.61 -16.10
N LEU A 249 8.69 -23.36 -15.63
CA LEU A 249 8.72 -22.18 -16.49
C LEU A 249 10.03 -22.09 -17.29
N SER A 250 11.15 -22.48 -16.69
CA SER A 250 12.46 -22.47 -17.34
C SER A 250 12.52 -23.39 -18.56
N SER A 251 11.67 -24.43 -18.62
CA SER A 251 11.57 -25.32 -19.77
C SER A 251 10.86 -24.70 -20.99
N LYS A 252 10.20 -23.54 -20.82
CA LYS A 252 9.34 -22.92 -21.87
C LYS A 252 10.05 -21.93 -22.80
N ASN A 253 11.38 -21.85 -22.74
CA ASN A 253 12.20 -20.96 -23.56
C ASN A 253 11.75 -19.47 -23.57
N LYS A 254 11.16 -19.01 -22.46
CA LYS A 254 10.83 -17.61 -22.21
C LYS A 254 11.75 -17.03 -21.16
N LYS A 255 12.00 -15.72 -21.26
CA LYS A 255 12.74 -15.00 -20.24
C LYS A 255 11.86 -14.84 -18.98
N ILE A 256 12.43 -15.16 -17.83
CA ILE A 256 11.75 -15.12 -16.54
C ILE A 256 12.35 -14.00 -15.70
N TYR A 257 11.51 -13.15 -15.16
CA TYR A 257 11.88 -12.09 -14.25
C TYR A 257 11.32 -12.40 -12.86
N ILE A 258 12.18 -12.65 -11.89
CA ILE A 258 11.78 -12.92 -10.51
C ILE A 258 11.79 -11.62 -9.73
N LYS A 259 10.66 -11.26 -9.12
CA LYS A 259 10.56 -10.12 -8.22
C LYS A 259 10.08 -10.56 -6.85
N TYR A 260 10.94 -10.45 -5.85
CA TYR A 260 10.55 -10.68 -4.46
C TYR A 260 9.76 -9.52 -3.88
N HIS A 261 8.95 -9.84 -2.88
CA HIS A 261 8.27 -8.86 -2.05
C HIS A 261 9.27 -7.85 -1.43
N PRO A 262 8.93 -6.53 -1.32
CA PRO A 262 9.87 -5.52 -0.81
C PRO A 262 10.36 -5.76 0.63
N ARG A 263 9.61 -6.53 1.42
CA ARG A 263 9.95 -6.91 2.80
C ARG A 263 10.69 -8.25 2.91
N GLU A 264 10.95 -8.92 1.78
CA GLU A 264 11.66 -10.19 1.77
C GLU A 264 13.14 -10.02 2.11
N THR A 265 13.68 -10.96 2.89
CA THR A 265 15.11 -11.06 3.22
C THR A 265 15.73 -12.38 2.79
N ASN A 266 14.90 -13.40 2.53
CA ASN A 266 15.29 -14.71 2.04
C ASN A 266 15.06 -14.82 0.52
N PHE A 267 16.14 -14.71 -0.24
CA PHE A 267 16.12 -14.76 -1.71
C PHE A 267 16.43 -16.17 -2.25
N TYR A 268 15.70 -17.18 -1.78
CA TYR A 268 15.99 -18.60 -2.03
C TYR A 268 15.95 -19.04 -3.51
N LEU A 269 15.22 -18.34 -4.39
CA LEU A 269 15.20 -18.62 -5.84
C LEU A 269 16.43 -18.06 -6.56
N ASP A 270 17.31 -17.30 -5.89
CA ASP A 270 18.51 -16.72 -6.51
C ASP A 270 19.46 -17.79 -7.05
N LYS A 271 19.40 -19.02 -6.50
CA LYS A 271 20.15 -20.19 -6.98
C LYS A 271 19.81 -20.62 -8.42
N TYR A 272 18.68 -20.15 -8.96
CA TYR A 272 18.26 -20.45 -10.34
C TYR A 272 18.63 -19.34 -11.35
N LEU A 273 19.18 -18.21 -10.90
CA LEU A 273 19.47 -17.08 -11.78
C LEU A 273 20.50 -17.46 -12.86
N ASN A 274 20.22 -17.03 -14.10
CA ASN A 274 21.07 -17.23 -15.26
C ASN A 274 20.65 -16.24 -16.38
N CYS A 275 21.14 -16.40 -17.61
CA CYS A 275 20.82 -15.51 -18.73
C CYS A 275 19.32 -15.43 -19.06
N SER A 276 18.56 -16.50 -18.77
CA SER A 276 17.12 -16.61 -19.00
C SER A 276 16.28 -16.28 -17.77
N ILE A 277 16.88 -16.25 -16.57
CA ILE A 277 16.19 -15.99 -15.30
C ILE A 277 16.87 -14.82 -14.57
N ILE A 278 16.20 -13.67 -14.55
CA ILE A 278 16.75 -12.41 -14.05
C ILE A 278 16.01 -11.95 -12.80
N LYS A 279 16.75 -11.53 -11.78
CA LYS A 279 16.19 -10.90 -10.59
C LYS A 279 15.88 -9.43 -10.85
N LEU A 280 14.64 -9.02 -10.58
CA LEU A 280 14.23 -7.62 -10.52
C LEU A 280 14.51 -7.04 -9.14
N GLN A 281 14.70 -5.72 -9.08
CA GLN A 281 14.94 -5.00 -7.84
C GLN A 281 13.69 -5.09 -6.92
N SER A 282 13.85 -5.72 -5.76
CA SER A 282 12.75 -5.94 -4.80
C SER A 282 12.20 -4.63 -4.24
N ASN A 283 13.04 -3.61 -4.09
CA ASN A 283 12.67 -2.29 -3.54
C ASN A 283 11.90 -1.38 -4.51
N LYS A 284 11.87 -1.68 -5.81
CA LYS A 284 11.05 -0.95 -6.78
C LYS A 284 9.62 -1.48 -6.79
N ASN A 285 8.63 -0.61 -6.91
CA ASN A 285 7.24 -1.02 -7.10
C ASN A 285 7.09 -1.72 -8.46
N ILE A 286 6.21 -2.72 -8.54
CA ILE A 286 6.05 -3.48 -9.78
C ILE A 286 5.34 -2.64 -10.86
N GLU A 287 4.43 -1.77 -10.45
CA GLU A 287 3.73 -0.82 -11.29
C GLU A 287 4.72 0.06 -12.06
N ALA A 288 5.78 0.51 -11.39
CA ALA A 288 6.86 1.29 -11.99
C ALA A 288 7.63 0.53 -13.08
N LEU A 289 7.79 -0.79 -12.90
CA LEU A 289 8.54 -1.63 -13.84
C LEU A 289 7.69 -2.02 -15.04
N LEU A 290 6.37 -2.07 -14.88
CA LEU A 290 5.44 -2.59 -15.90
C LEU A 290 4.61 -1.51 -16.59
N ILE A 291 4.71 -0.25 -16.19
CA ILE A 291 3.95 0.83 -16.82
C ILE A 291 4.22 0.90 -18.33
N GLY A 292 3.14 0.82 -19.13
CA GLY A 292 3.23 0.82 -20.59
C GLY A 292 3.86 -0.44 -21.23
N THR A 293 4.19 -1.47 -20.44
CA THR A 293 4.59 -2.78 -20.98
C THR A 293 3.38 -3.55 -21.50
N ASN A 294 3.61 -4.49 -22.42
CA ASN A 294 2.58 -5.36 -22.94
C ASN A 294 3.12 -6.77 -23.23
N LYS A 295 2.20 -7.71 -23.47
CA LYS A 295 2.48 -9.09 -23.90
C LYS A 295 3.28 -9.93 -22.90
N ASN A 296 3.45 -9.47 -21.65
CA ASN A 296 4.04 -10.29 -20.60
C ASN A 296 2.98 -11.14 -19.91
N VAL A 297 3.41 -12.24 -19.29
CA VAL A 297 2.61 -13.00 -18.33
C VAL A 297 3.13 -12.67 -16.93
N VAL A 298 2.29 -12.04 -16.11
CA VAL A 298 2.63 -11.68 -14.73
C VAL A 298 1.96 -12.67 -13.79
N LEU A 299 2.78 -13.40 -13.03
CA LEU A 299 2.40 -14.49 -12.16
C LEU A 299 2.57 -14.12 -10.70
N THR A 300 1.74 -14.66 -9.82
CA THR A 300 1.89 -14.64 -8.37
C THR A 300 1.22 -15.87 -7.76
N GLY A 301 1.58 -16.31 -6.55
CA GLY A 301 0.94 -17.48 -5.96
C GLY A 301 -0.35 -17.16 -5.22
N LYS A 302 -0.30 -16.40 -4.11
CA LYS A 302 -1.49 -16.18 -3.26
C LYS A 302 -2.42 -15.05 -3.73
N GLY A 303 -2.00 -14.28 -4.74
CA GLY A 303 -2.70 -13.09 -5.21
C GLY A 303 -2.05 -11.83 -4.67
N SER A 304 -1.49 -11.02 -5.58
CA SER A 304 -0.84 -9.76 -5.25
C SER A 304 -1.85 -8.62 -5.34
N THR A 305 -1.89 -7.75 -4.34
CA THR A 305 -2.70 -6.52 -4.40
C THR A 305 -2.30 -5.63 -5.58
N ALA A 306 -1.07 -5.79 -6.10
CA ALA A 306 -0.60 -5.12 -7.30
C ALA A 306 -1.41 -5.49 -8.55
N PHE A 307 -2.19 -6.57 -8.58
CA PHE A 307 -3.02 -6.88 -9.75
C PHE A 307 -4.21 -5.91 -9.89
N LEU A 308 -4.66 -5.29 -8.79
CA LEU A 308 -5.65 -4.23 -8.82
C LEU A 308 -5.13 -3.00 -9.58
N THR A 309 -3.85 -2.66 -9.41
CA THR A 309 -3.22 -1.48 -10.01
C THR A 309 -2.63 -1.79 -11.39
N LEU A 310 -2.01 -2.95 -11.56
CA LEU A 310 -1.34 -3.34 -12.81
C LEU A 310 -2.30 -3.48 -14.00
N SER A 311 -3.49 -4.03 -13.75
CA SER A 311 -4.55 -4.17 -14.76
C SER A 311 -5.05 -2.83 -15.31
N LYS A 312 -4.85 -1.73 -14.58
CA LYS A 312 -5.18 -0.37 -15.03
C LYS A 312 -4.12 0.26 -15.93
N ILE A 313 -2.86 -0.15 -15.81
CA ILE A 313 -1.72 0.57 -16.41
C ILE A 313 -0.93 -0.22 -17.46
N SER A 314 -1.24 -1.50 -17.62
CA SER A 314 -0.58 -2.36 -18.59
C SER A 314 -1.50 -3.42 -19.14
N LYS A 315 -1.26 -3.82 -20.40
CA LYS A 315 -2.06 -4.84 -21.11
C LYS A 315 -1.32 -6.17 -21.10
N ASN A 316 -0.93 -6.61 -19.90
CA ASN A 316 -0.29 -7.90 -19.68
C ASN A 316 -1.35 -8.95 -19.31
N GLN A 317 -1.00 -10.22 -19.42
CA GLN A 317 -1.81 -11.30 -18.86
C GLN A 317 -1.47 -11.46 -17.37
N TYR A 318 -2.45 -11.32 -16.49
CA TYR A 318 -2.28 -11.51 -15.05
C TYR A 318 -2.81 -12.87 -14.64
N VAL A 319 -2.02 -13.59 -13.85
CA VAL A 319 -2.31 -14.97 -13.48
C VAL A 319 -1.95 -15.21 -12.02
N VAL A 320 -2.88 -15.80 -11.27
CA VAL A 320 -2.65 -16.25 -9.90
C VAL A 320 -2.59 -17.77 -9.91
N ILE A 321 -1.40 -18.32 -9.69
CA ILE A 321 -1.15 -19.78 -9.79
C ILE A 321 -1.47 -20.54 -8.50
N GLY A 322 -2.02 -19.87 -7.48
CA GLY A 322 -2.26 -20.46 -6.16
C GLY A 322 -2.99 -21.80 -6.22
N GLU A 323 -4.08 -21.89 -6.99
CA GLU A 323 -4.85 -23.13 -7.13
C GLU A 323 -4.04 -24.23 -7.83
N ALA A 324 -3.29 -23.88 -8.89
CA ALA A 324 -2.40 -24.80 -9.59
C ALA A 324 -1.30 -25.40 -8.70
N ILE A 325 -0.91 -24.70 -7.63
CA ILE A 325 0.06 -25.20 -6.65
C ILE A 325 -0.59 -25.59 -5.32
N GLY A 326 -1.91 -25.79 -5.27
CA GLY A 326 -2.63 -26.27 -4.09
C GLY A 326 -2.63 -25.27 -2.92
N LEU A 327 -2.87 -23.99 -3.19
CA LEU A 327 -3.12 -22.94 -2.20
C LEU A 327 -4.58 -22.51 -2.27
N THR A 328 -5.18 -22.27 -1.11
CA THR A 328 -6.49 -21.65 -1.01
C THR A 328 -6.36 -20.14 -1.22
N ILE A 329 -7.18 -19.62 -2.11
CA ILE A 329 -7.30 -18.18 -2.36
C ILE A 329 -8.62 -17.72 -1.77
N ASP A 330 -8.62 -16.56 -1.12
CA ASP A 330 -9.84 -15.97 -0.59
C ASP A 330 -10.87 -15.77 -1.72
N SER A 331 -12.10 -16.25 -1.51
CA SER A 331 -13.14 -16.27 -2.55
C SER A 331 -13.53 -14.86 -3.04
N ARG A 332 -13.47 -13.85 -2.17
CA ARG A 332 -13.79 -12.47 -2.51
C ARG A 332 -12.64 -11.82 -3.26
N VAL A 333 -11.38 -12.06 -2.83
CA VAL A 333 -10.19 -11.67 -3.61
C VAL A 333 -10.25 -12.29 -5.01
N LYS A 334 -10.51 -13.61 -5.09
CA LYS A 334 -10.61 -14.33 -6.36
C LYS A 334 -11.66 -13.70 -7.26
N LYS A 335 -12.87 -13.46 -6.74
CA LYS A 335 -13.96 -12.83 -7.50
C LYS A 335 -13.55 -11.47 -8.06
N ILE A 336 -13.05 -10.56 -7.23
CA ILE A 336 -12.62 -9.22 -7.66
C ILE A 336 -11.54 -9.32 -8.74
N LEU A 337 -10.53 -10.16 -8.51
CA LEU A 337 -9.43 -10.34 -9.46
C LEU A 337 -9.92 -10.96 -10.79
N THR A 338 -10.84 -11.92 -10.76
CA THR A 338 -11.47 -12.48 -11.96
C THR A 338 -12.27 -11.42 -12.72
N ASP A 339 -13.06 -10.61 -12.02
CA ASP A 339 -13.88 -9.56 -12.64
C ASP A 339 -13.02 -8.49 -13.35
N ILE A 340 -11.77 -8.28 -12.91
CA ILE A 340 -10.78 -7.40 -13.57
C ILE A 340 -9.86 -8.13 -14.58
N GLY A 341 -10.17 -9.39 -14.93
CA GLY A 341 -9.50 -10.15 -15.99
C GLY A 341 -8.27 -10.98 -15.57
N VAL A 342 -8.06 -11.21 -14.26
CA VAL A 342 -7.00 -12.11 -13.77
C VAL A 342 -7.43 -13.57 -13.92
N LYS A 343 -6.52 -14.41 -14.44
CA LYS A 343 -6.76 -15.84 -14.61
C LYS A 343 -6.31 -16.66 -13.39
N PHE A 344 -7.03 -17.74 -13.12
CA PHE A 344 -6.79 -18.68 -12.03
C PHE A 344 -6.69 -20.10 -12.62
N PRO A 345 -5.52 -20.48 -13.14
CA PRO A 345 -5.33 -21.82 -13.68
C PRO A 345 -5.41 -22.88 -12.59
N MET A 346 -5.94 -24.05 -12.95
CA MET A 346 -5.96 -25.23 -12.09
C MET A 346 -4.68 -26.05 -12.20
N LYS A 347 -3.88 -25.79 -13.24
CA LYS A 347 -2.60 -26.47 -13.51
C LYS A 347 -1.57 -25.50 -14.05
N ILE A 348 -0.28 -25.74 -13.77
CA ILE A 348 0.79 -24.81 -14.20
C ILE A 348 0.95 -24.79 -15.73
N GLU A 349 0.47 -25.82 -16.41
CA GLU A 349 0.44 -25.95 -17.86
C GLU A 349 -0.53 -24.99 -18.56
N GLU A 350 -1.47 -24.42 -17.82
CA GLU A 350 -2.47 -23.47 -18.33
C GLU A 350 -1.98 -22.00 -18.29
N VAL A 351 -0.75 -21.79 -17.78
CA VAL A 351 -0.02 -20.52 -17.79
C VAL A 351 0.67 -20.31 -19.12
#